data_AF-A0A7R9IIQ4-F1
#
_entry.id   AF-A0A7R9IIQ4-F1
#
_cell.length_a   1.000
_cell.length_b   1.000
_cell.length_c   1.000
_cell.angle_alpha   90.00
_cell.angle_beta   90.00
_cell.angle_gamma   90.00
#
_symmetry.space_group_name_H-M   'P 1'
#
loop_
_entity.id
_entity.type
_entity.pdbx_description
1 polymer ?
#
loop_
_entity_poly.entity_id
_entity_poly.type
_entity_poly.pdbx_seq_one_letter_code
_entity_poly.pdbx_strand_id
1 'polypeptide(L)'
;MTGRSRYPSSVFVGDTFCYFSGMTFAVVGILGHFSKTMLLFFIPQVLNFLYSVPQLLHLVPCPRHRLPRYNPKTNLLEMSTTVFKVSDLNVLGRLCMRVFKVLRLVHLKEGTREKKDYVECNNLTLINFVLLWRGPTHEETLVQILLIIQVLSSVLAFGIRYPLAFMFYDI
;
A
#
# COMPACT_ATOMS: atom_id res chain seq x y z
N MET A 1 -26.47 -6.66 -8.61
CA MET A 1 -25.34 -5.75 -8.94
C MET A 1 -24.21 -6.60 -9.48
N THR A 2 -23.97 -6.55 -10.79
CA THR A 2 -23.02 -7.42 -11.51
C THR A 2 -21.58 -6.99 -11.20
N GLY A 3 -20.70 -7.93 -10.85
CA GLY A 3 -19.29 -7.70 -10.46
C GLY A 3 -18.37 -7.29 -11.63
N ARG A 4 -18.78 -6.30 -12.43
CA ARG A 4 -18.12 -5.88 -13.67
C ARG A 4 -16.70 -5.32 -13.47
N SER A 5 -16.34 -4.90 -12.26
CA SER A 5 -14.99 -4.43 -11.89
C SER A 5 -14.06 -5.53 -11.37
N ARG A 6 -14.57 -6.74 -11.10
CA ARG A 6 -13.74 -7.89 -10.69
C ARG A 6 -12.94 -8.41 -11.89
N TYR A 7 -11.77 -9.01 -11.63
CA TYR A 7 -10.95 -9.61 -12.67
C TYR A 7 -11.74 -10.69 -13.47
N PRO A 8 -11.69 -10.67 -14.81
CA PRO A 8 -11.14 -9.61 -15.67
C PRO A 8 -12.07 -8.39 -15.70
N SER A 9 -11.55 -7.20 -15.39
CA SER A 9 -12.37 -6.00 -15.22
C SER A 9 -12.92 -5.50 -16.57
N SER A 10 -14.24 -5.36 -16.66
CA SER A 10 -14.93 -4.78 -17.81
C SER A 10 -15.19 -3.27 -17.69
N VAL A 11 -15.17 -2.75 -16.45
CA VAL A 11 -15.30 -1.32 -16.14
C VAL A 11 -14.37 -0.94 -14.99
N PHE A 12 -13.85 0.30 -15.02
CA PHE A 12 -13.09 0.87 -13.91
C PHE A 12 -13.98 1.76 -13.05
N VAL A 13 -13.74 1.74 -11.74
CA VAL A 13 -14.50 2.54 -10.77
C VAL A 13 -14.12 4.03 -10.79
N GLY A 14 -12.84 4.31 -11.09
CA GLY A 14 -12.29 5.67 -11.15
C GLY A 14 -12.26 6.40 -9.81
N ASP A 15 -11.76 7.65 -9.85
CA ASP A 15 -11.64 8.50 -8.67
C ASP A 15 -13.01 8.86 -8.06
N THR A 16 -14.07 8.90 -8.88
CA THR A 16 -15.44 9.15 -8.43
C THR A 16 -15.87 8.19 -7.34
N PHE A 17 -15.63 6.88 -7.52
CA PHE A 17 -15.98 5.90 -6.50
C PHE A 17 -15.10 6.00 -5.26
N CYS A 18 -13.81 6.29 -5.42
CA CYS A 18 -12.89 6.48 -4.30
C CYS A 18 -13.30 7.67 -3.42
N TYR A 19 -13.66 8.81 -4.03
CA TYR A 19 -14.16 9.98 -3.30
C TYR A 19 -15.51 9.70 -2.65
N PHE A 20 -16.43 9.08 -3.39
CA PHE A 20 -17.74 8.71 -2.86
C PHE A 20 -17.64 7.78 -1.65
N SER A 21 -16.96 6.64 -1.79
CA SER A 21 -16.80 5.66 -0.71
C SER A 21 -16.08 6.24 0.49
N GLY A 22 -14.97 6.97 0.29
CA GLY A 22 -14.23 7.63 1.36
C GLY A 22 -15.10 8.63 2.13
N MET A 23 -15.87 9.46 1.43
CA MET A 23 -16.78 10.42 2.05
C MET A 23 -17.90 9.70 2.82
N THR A 24 -18.52 8.66 2.23
CA THR A 24 -19.56 7.88 2.91
C THR A 24 -19.06 7.30 4.23
N PHE A 25 -17.88 6.68 4.24
CA PHE A 25 -17.29 6.17 5.48
C PHE A 25 -17.01 7.32 6.47
N ALA A 26 -16.39 8.41 6.02
CA ALA A 26 -16.11 9.56 6.87
C ALA A 26 -17.38 10.13 7.55
N VAL A 27 -18.46 10.36 6.78
CA VAL A 27 -19.74 10.85 7.31
C VAL A 27 -20.31 9.90 8.36
N VAL A 28 -20.40 8.61 8.03
CA VAL A 28 -20.98 7.60 8.92
C VAL A 28 -20.17 7.46 10.21
N GLY A 29 -18.83 7.47 10.11
CA GLY A 29 -17.94 7.40 11.27
C GLY A 29 -17.99 8.64 12.17
N ILE A 30 -18.14 9.84 11.59
CA ILE A 30 -18.22 11.10 12.34
C ILE A 30 -19.59 11.22 13.02
N LEU A 31 -20.69 11.09 12.27
CA LEU A 31 -22.05 11.24 12.81
C LEU A 31 -22.42 10.13 13.79
N GLY A 32 -21.89 8.92 13.58
CA GLY A 32 -22.08 7.80 14.49
C GLY A 32 -21.14 7.79 15.70
N HIS A 33 -20.24 8.78 15.83
CA HIS A 33 -19.25 8.87 16.92
C HIS A 33 -18.35 7.63 17.09
N PHE A 34 -18.13 6.84 16.03
CA PHE A 34 -17.27 5.65 16.05
C PHE A 34 -16.07 5.76 15.09
N SER A 35 -15.64 6.99 14.77
CA SER A 35 -14.51 7.27 13.88
C SER A 35 -13.23 6.53 14.27
N LYS A 36 -12.93 6.39 15.57
CA LYS A 36 -11.78 5.61 16.07
C LYS A 36 -11.86 4.14 15.67
N THR A 37 -13.02 3.50 15.83
CA THR A 37 -13.20 2.10 15.40
C THR A 37 -13.18 1.98 13.89
N MET A 38 -13.74 2.96 13.18
CA MET A 38 -13.69 2.98 11.72
C MET A 38 -12.24 3.01 11.21
N LEU A 39 -11.36 3.78 11.84
CA LEU A 39 -9.94 3.79 11.50
C LEU A 39 -9.26 2.44 11.71
N LEU A 40 -9.71 1.62 12.68
CA LEU A 40 -9.22 0.25 12.85
C LEU A 40 -9.62 -0.66 11.66
N PHE A 41 -10.78 -0.45 11.05
CA PHE A 41 -11.13 -1.16 9.81
C PHE A 41 -10.30 -0.69 8.62
N PHE A 42 -9.70 0.51 8.69
CA PHE A 42 -8.87 1.09 7.64
C PHE A 42 -7.36 0.79 7.81
N ILE A 43 -6.98 -0.19 8.65
CA ILE A 43 -5.57 -0.53 8.90
C ILE A 43 -4.77 -0.74 7.59
N PRO A 44 -5.20 -1.54 6.60
CA PRO A 44 -4.43 -1.71 5.37
C PRO A 44 -4.25 -0.42 4.58
N GLN A 45 -5.28 0.44 4.54
CA GLN A 45 -5.26 1.73 3.86
C GLN A 45 -4.29 2.69 4.55
N VAL A 46 -4.33 2.75 5.89
CA VAL A 46 -3.42 3.57 6.71
C VAL A 46 -1.98 3.09 6.56
N LEU A 47 -1.73 1.78 6.60
CA LEU A 47 -0.39 1.21 6.41
C LEU A 47 0.14 1.50 5.00
N ASN A 48 -0.67 1.32 3.97
CA ASN A 48 -0.30 1.68 2.61
C ASN A 48 0.03 3.17 2.49
N PHE A 49 -0.78 4.04 3.12
CA PHE A 49 -0.54 5.48 3.14
C PHE A 49 0.80 5.81 3.82
N LEU A 50 1.02 5.36 5.05
CA LEU A 50 2.25 5.59 5.83
C LEU A 50 3.49 5.09 5.08
N TYR A 51 3.40 3.90 4.47
CA TYR A 51 4.48 3.37 3.65
C TYR A 51 4.74 4.23 2.40
N SER A 52 3.68 4.78 1.80
CA SER A 52 3.76 5.67 0.63
C SER A 52 4.22 7.10 0.96
N VAL A 53 4.20 7.53 2.24
CA VAL A 53 4.45 8.93 2.65
C VAL A 53 5.75 9.50 2.07
N PRO A 54 6.91 8.80 2.10
CA PRO A 54 8.15 9.37 1.58
C PRO A 54 8.10 9.66 0.07
N GLN A 55 7.35 8.88 -0.70
CA GLN A 55 7.10 9.16 -2.11
C GLN A 55 6.06 10.29 -2.27
N LEU A 56 4.98 10.29 -1.50
CA LEU A 56 3.92 11.32 -1.58
C LEU A 56 4.44 12.73 -1.23
N LEU A 57 5.33 12.83 -0.26
CA LEU A 57 6.00 14.09 0.11
C LEU A 57 7.18 14.43 -0.80
N HIS A 58 7.41 13.65 -1.86
CA HIS A 58 8.52 13.82 -2.81
C HIS A 58 9.92 13.83 -2.15
N LEU A 59 10.05 13.21 -0.97
CA LEU A 59 11.35 12.96 -0.33
C LEU A 59 12.16 11.91 -1.12
N VAL A 60 11.43 10.98 -1.75
CA VAL A 60 11.93 10.01 -2.73
C VAL A 60 11.16 10.26 -4.03
N PRO A 61 11.80 10.16 -5.21
CA PRO A 61 11.13 10.35 -6.49
C PRO A 61 9.87 9.48 -6.63
N CYS A 62 8.74 10.13 -6.89
CA CYS A 62 7.45 9.47 -7.04
C CYS A 62 7.05 9.44 -8.52
N PRO A 63 6.96 8.25 -9.15
CA PRO A 63 6.49 8.15 -10.52
C PRO A 63 4.98 8.39 -10.55
N ARG A 64 4.47 8.81 -11.71
CA ARG A 64 3.03 9.05 -11.91
C ARG A 64 2.18 7.80 -11.65
N HIS A 65 2.67 6.63 -12.05
CA HIS A 65 2.01 5.35 -11.84
C HIS A 65 2.88 4.45 -10.94
N ARG A 66 2.31 3.98 -9.84
CA ARG A 66 2.97 3.10 -8.84
C ARG A 66 2.42 1.68 -8.81
N LEU A 67 1.67 1.31 -9.85
CA LEU A 67 1.12 -0.03 -10.02
C LEU A 67 2.24 -1.03 -10.38
N PRO A 68 2.08 -2.33 -10.06
CA PRO A 68 2.97 -3.39 -10.52
C PRO A 68 3.11 -3.41 -12.05
N ARG A 69 4.25 -3.93 -12.55
CA ARG A 69 4.48 -4.10 -13.99
C ARG A 69 3.94 -5.47 -14.42
N TYR A 70 3.16 -5.50 -15.48
CA TYR A 70 2.71 -6.75 -16.08
C TYR A 70 3.77 -7.33 -17.02
N ASN A 71 4.12 -8.60 -16.84
CA ASN A 71 5.02 -9.32 -17.74
C ASN A 71 4.21 -10.24 -18.67
N PRO A 72 4.12 -9.93 -19.98
CA PRO A 72 3.30 -10.70 -20.92
C PRO A 72 3.85 -12.11 -21.18
N LYS A 73 5.12 -12.38 -20.86
CA LYS A 73 5.73 -13.70 -21.07
C LYS A 73 5.35 -14.69 -19.98
N THR A 74 5.27 -14.22 -18.74
CA THR A 74 4.94 -15.05 -17.58
C THR A 74 3.46 -14.95 -17.19
N ASN A 75 2.74 -13.94 -17.72
CA ASN A 75 1.37 -13.61 -17.33
C ASN A 75 1.25 -13.30 -15.82
N LEU A 76 2.28 -12.68 -15.25
CA LEU A 76 2.35 -12.32 -13.83
C LEU A 76 2.62 -10.82 -13.66
N LEU A 77 2.22 -10.30 -12.50
CA LEU A 77 2.58 -8.96 -12.05
C LEU A 77 3.90 -9.02 -11.28
N GLU A 78 4.86 -8.23 -11.73
CA GLU A 78 6.15 -8.00 -11.11
C GLU A 78 6.17 -6.65 -10.39
N MET A 79 7.03 -6.51 -9.39
CA MET A 79 7.20 -5.25 -8.68
C MET A 79 7.63 -4.13 -9.64
N SER A 80 7.03 -2.94 -9.48
CA SER A 80 7.50 -1.75 -10.18
C SER A 80 8.59 -1.04 -9.40
N THR A 81 9.57 -0.53 -10.13
CA THR A 81 10.74 0.14 -9.56
C THR A 81 10.89 1.57 -10.09
N THR A 82 11.53 2.41 -9.28
CA THR A 82 11.90 3.80 -9.55
C THR A 82 13.41 3.92 -9.52
N VAL A 83 13.98 4.46 -10.59
CA VAL A 83 15.43 4.67 -10.71
C VAL A 83 15.72 6.15 -10.50
N PHE A 84 16.68 6.45 -9.63
CA PHE A 84 17.10 7.83 -9.36
C PHE A 84 18.57 7.91 -8.96
N LYS A 85 19.13 9.12 -9.01
CA LYS A 85 20.50 9.38 -8.58
C LYS A 85 20.56 9.66 -7.09
N VAL A 86 21.57 9.14 -6.41
CA VAL A 86 21.77 9.36 -4.95
C VAL A 86 22.09 10.83 -4.63
N SER A 87 22.68 11.55 -5.59
CA SER A 87 23.01 12.97 -5.49
C SER A 87 21.78 13.86 -5.32
N ASP A 88 20.66 13.45 -5.90
CA ASP A 88 19.46 14.29 -6.02
C ASP A 88 18.52 14.11 -4.81
N LEU A 89 18.88 13.22 -3.87
CA LEU A 89 18.09 12.99 -2.66
C LEU A 89 18.50 13.91 -1.52
N ASN A 90 17.49 14.46 -0.86
CA ASN A 90 17.62 15.12 0.43
C ASN A 90 18.20 14.18 1.50
N VAL A 91 18.85 14.75 2.52
CA VAL A 91 19.41 13.99 3.65
C VAL A 91 18.34 13.13 4.34
N LEU A 92 17.13 13.68 4.51
CA LEU A 92 15.97 12.96 5.04
C LEU A 92 15.57 11.78 4.15
N GLY A 93 15.52 11.96 2.83
CA GLY A 93 15.24 10.90 1.88
C GLY A 93 16.26 9.76 1.98
N ARG A 94 17.55 10.09 2.08
CA ARG A 94 18.63 9.10 2.29
C ARG A 94 18.49 8.34 3.60
N LEU A 95 18.13 9.03 4.69
CA LEU A 95 17.89 8.40 6.00
C LEU A 95 16.68 7.45 5.95
N CYS A 96 15.55 7.91 5.40
CA CYS A 96 14.35 7.09 5.23
C CYS A 96 14.66 5.81 4.43
N MET A 97 15.39 5.95 3.31
CA MET A 97 15.80 4.82 2.49
C MET A 97 16.72 3.85 3.23
N ARG A 98 17.65 4.35 4.05
CA ARG A 98 18.52 3.50 4.90
C ARG A 98 17.70 2.74 5.93
N VAL A 99 16.75 3.40 6.60
CA VAL A 99 15.84 2.77 7.56
C VAL A 99 15.01 1.68 6.86
N PHE A 100 14.43 1.96 5.69
CA PHE A 100 13.66 0.97 4.94
C PHE A 100 14.50 -0.21 4.43
N LYS A 101 15.77 0.02 4.08
CA LYS A 101 16.73 -1.04 3.72
C LYS A 101 17.02 -1.94 4.93
N VAL A 102 17.27 -1.34 6.11
CA VAL A 102 17.50 -2.09 7.37
C VAL A 102 16.28 -2.90 7.77
N LEU A 103 15.08 -2.30 7.65
CA LEU A 103 13.81 -2.97 7.94
C LEU A 103 13.39 -4.00 6.87
N ARG A 104 14.20 -4.20 5.82
CA ARG A 104 13.92 -5.09 4.67
C ARG A 104 12.57 -4.84 3.99
N LEU A 105 12.05 -3.61 4.08
CA LEU A 105 10.79 -3.21 3.44
C LEU A 105 10.96 -2.92 1.95
N VAL A 106 12.20 -2.63 1.54
CA VAL A 106 12.53 -2.15 0.19
C VAL A 106 13.62 -3.01 -0.43
N HIS A 107 13.40 -3.39 -1.68
CA HIS A 107 14.45 -3.97 -2.52
C HIS A 107 15.19 -2.83 -3.22
N LEU A 108 16.45 -2.63 -2.82
CA LEU A 108 17.31 -1.58 -3.33
C LEU A 108 18.41 -2.22 -4.16
N LYS A 109 18.36 -2.03 -5.48
CA LYS A 109 19.43 -2.43 -6.39
C LYS A 109 20.31 -1.22 -6.67
N GLU A 110 21.56 -1.34 -6.27
CA GLU A 110 22.61 -0.36 -6.57
C GLU A 110 23.19 -0.77 -7.93
N GLY A 111 23.05 0.09 -8.93
CA GLY A 111 23.46 -0.19 -10.31
C GLY A 111 24.42 0.86 -10.83
N THR A 112 25.61 0.43 -11.27
CA THR A 112 26.59 1.32 -11.89
C THR A 112 26.31 1.40 -13.39
N ARG A 113 25.66 2.48 -13.85
CA ARG A 113 25.54 2.81 -15.27
C ARG A 113 26.35 4.08 -15.56
N GLU A 114 27.35 3.98 -16.42
CA GLU A 114 28.10 5.12 -16.98
C GLU A 114 28.58 6.18 -15.95
N LYS A 115 29.38 5.76 -14.95
CA LYS A 115 30.05 6.66 -13.98
C LYS A 115 29.14 7.52 -13.08
N LYS A 116 27.85 7.19 -12.91
CA LYS A 116 26.97 7.84 -11.91
C LYS A 116 26.27 6.78 -11.06
N ASP A 117 26.25 7.00 -9.74
CA ASP A 117 25.62 6.11 -8.77
C ASP A 117 24.09 6.23 -8.86
N TYR A 118 23.46 5.25 -9.51
CA TYR A 118 22.01 5.11 -9.57
C TYR A 118 21.54 4.07 -8.56
N VAL A 119 20.41 4.38 -7.93
CA VAL A 119 19.69 3.49 -7.05
C VAL A 119 18.33 3.18 -7.66
N GLU A 120 18.05 1.90 -7.81
CA GLU A 120 16.74 1.38 -8.17
C GLU A 120 16.03 0.92 -6.89
N CYS A 121 14.92 1.57 -6.58
CA CYS A 121 14.07 1.28 -5.42
C CYS A 121 12.74 0.70 -5.90
N ASN A 122 12.16 -0.27 -5.19
CA ASN A 122 10.77 -0.66 -5.44
C ASN A 122 9.80 0.49 -5.08
N ASN A 123 8.65 0.54 -5.76
CA ASN A 123 7.63 1.52 -5.42
C ASN A 123 7.05 1.26 -4.02
N LEU A 124 6.92 2.31 -3.22
CA LEU A 124 6.49 2.21 -1.84
C LEU A 124 4.96 2.12 -1.75
N THR A 125 4.42 0.96 -2.09
CA THR A 125 2.99 0.64 -1.93
C THR A 125 2.82 -0.75 -1.33
N LEU A 126 1.72 -0.97 -0.61
CA LEU A 126 1.38 -2.26 -0.01
C LEU A 126 1.29 -3.36 -1.09
N ILE A 127 0.85 -3.01 -2.30
CA ILE A 127 0.77 -3.93 -3.44
C ILE A 127 2.17 -4.43 -3.83
N ASN A 128 3.14 -3.52 -4.00
CA ASN A 128 4.51 -3.91 -4.31
C ASN A 128 5.19 -4.61 -3.11
N PHE A 129 4.80 -4.29 -1.89
CA PHE A 129 5.29 -4.99 -0.70
C PHE A 129 4.82 -6.45 -0.65
N VAL A 130 3.55 -6.73 -0.98
CA VAL A 130 3.04 -8.11 -1.09
C VAL A 130 3.78 -8.87 -2.18
N LEU A 131 4.04 -8.24 -3.33
CA LEU A 131 4.86 -8.82 -4.41
C LEU A 131 6.33 -9.02 -4.02
N LEU A 132 6.88 -8.16 -3.16
CA LEU A 132 8.23 -8.34 -2.61
C LEU A 132 8.31 -9.58 -1.72
N TRP A 133 7.29 -9.76 -0.87
CA TRP A 133 7.27 -10.86 0.09
C TRP A 133 6.92 -12.21 -0.56
N ARG A 134 5.98 -12.22 -1.51
CA ARG A 134 5.49 -13.46 -2.15
C ARG A 134 6.19 -13.80 -3.47
N GLY A 135 6.76 -12.81 -4.15
CA GLY A 135 7.24 -12.92 -5.53
C GLY A 135 6.18 -12.53 -6.57
N PRO A 136 6.48 -12.69 -7.87
CA PRO A 136 5.55 -12.37 -8.96
C PRO A 136 4.29 -13.22 -8.90
N THR A 137 3.12 -12.60 -8.97
CA THR A 137 1.83 -13.28 -8.88
C THR A 137 0.84 -12.79 -9.93
N HIS A 138 -0.14 -13.61 -10.29
CA HIS A 138 -1.23 -13.20 -11.16
C HIS A 138 -2.10 -12.12 -10.50
N GLU A 139 -2.69 -11.24 -11.30
CA GLU A 139 -3.46 -10.09 -10.83
C GLU A 139 -4.62 -10.49 -9.91
N GLU A 140 -5.41 -11.49 -10.31
CA GLU A 140 -6.53 -11.96 -9.48
C GLU A 140 -6.08 -12.47 -8.11
N THR A 141 -4.98 -13.24 -8.07
CA THR A 141 -4.42 -13.76 -6.81
C THR A 141 -3.92 -12.62 -5.92
N LEU A 142 -3.27 -11.61 -6.50
CA LEU A 142 -2.79 -10.44 -5.77
C LEU A 142 -3.95 -9.67 -5.13
N VAL A 143 -5.03 -9.44 -5.87
CA VAL A 143 -6.24 -8.79 -5.35
C VAL A 143 -6.88 -9.63 -4.23
N GLN A 144 -6.98 -10.95 -4.40
CA GLN A 144 -7.50 -11.84 -3.37
C GLN A 144 -6.66 -11.79 -2.08
N ILE A 145 -5.33 -11.74 -2.18
CA ILE A 145 -4.45 -11.59 -1.02
C ILE A 145 -4.71 -10.27 -0.29
N LEU A 146 -4.84 -9.15 -1.02
CA LEU A 146 -5.15 -7.85 -0.42
C LEU A 146 -6.52 -7.84 0.28
N LEU A 147 -7.52 -8.50 -0.31
CA LEU A 147 -8.84 -8.68 0.33
C LEU A 147 -8.76 -9.55 1.58
N ILE A 148 -7.96 -10.60 1.58
CA ILE A 148 -7.72 -11.43 2.77
C ILE A 148 -7.06 -10.59 3.87
N ILE A 149 -6.03 -9.79 3.54
CA ILE A 149 -5.40 -8.86 4.50
C ILE A 149 -6.45 -7.89 5.08
N GLN A 150 -7.36 -7.38 4.26
CA GLN A 150 -8.45 -6.52 4.70
C GLN A 150 -9.41 -7.23 5.66
N VAL A 151 -9.84 -8.45 5.34
CA VAL A 151 -10.72 -9.23 6.21
C VAL A 151 -10.04 -9.55 7.54
N LEU A 152 -8.77 -9.98 7.52
CA LEU A 152 -7.98 -10.24 8.73
C LEU A 152 -7.84 -8.97 9.59
N SER A 153 -7.62 -7.81 8.97
CA SER A 153 -7.56 -6.53 9.68
C SER A 153 -8.89 -6.17 10.33
N SER A 154 -10.02 -6.47 9.67
CA SER A 154 -11.35 -6.27 10.26
C SER A 154 -11.63 -7.23 11.42
N VAL A 155 -11.20 -8.49 11.31
CA VAL A 155 -11.29 -9.45 12.43
C VAL A 155 -10.46 -8.97 13.62
N LEU A 156 -9.24 -8.47 13.38
CA LEU A 156 -8.41 -7.87 14.41
C LEU A 156 -9.05 -6.61 15.01
N ALA A 157 -9.67 -5.75 14.20
CA ALA A 157 -10.39 -4.57 14.68
C ALA A 157 -11.55 -4.94 15.61
N PHE A 158 -12.34 -5.97 15.27
CA PHE A 158 -13.36 -6.50 16.17
C PHE A 158 -12.74 -7.14 17.43
N GLY A 159 -11.67 -7.90 17.26
CA GLY A 159 -10.90 -8.50 18.34
C GLY A 159 -10.24 -7.49 19.27
N ILE A 160 -10.01 -6.25 18.85
CA ILE A 160 -9.61 -5.15 19.74
C ILE A 160 -10.85 -4.54 20.39
N ARG A 161 -11.90 -4.26 19.61
CA ARG A 161 -13.10 -3.55 20.09
C ARG A 161 -13.86 -4.30 21.18
N TYR A 162 -14.09 -5.61 21.02
CA TYR A 162 -14.96 -6.39 21.92
C TYR A 162 -14.33 -6.73 23.27
N PRO A 163 -13.08 -7.22 23.40
CA PRO A 163 -12.48 -7.46 24.71
C PRO A 163 -12.13 -6.17 25.46
N LEU A 164 -11.95 -5.03 24.76
CA LEU A 164 -11.88 -3.73 25.43
C LEU A 164 -13.16 -3.39 26.19
N ALA A 165 -14.33 -3.91 25.79
CA ALA A 165 -15.54 -3.76 26.60
C ALA A 165 -15.39 -4.53 27.92
N PHE A 166 -14.85 -5.76 27.89
CA PHE A 166 -14.64 -6.55 29.11
C PHE A 166 -13.67 -5.88 30.10
N MET A 167 -12.54 -5.33 29.63
CA MET A 167 -11.60 -4.62 30.50
C MET A 167 -12.14 -3.29 31.08
N PHE A 168 -13.16 -2.68 30.46
CA PHE A 168 -13.79 -1.45 30.96
C PHE A 168 -15.01 -1.69 31.86
N TYR A 169 -15.63 -2.87 31.80
CA TYR A 169 -16.80 -3.23 32.63
C TYR A 169 -16.42 -3.97 33.94
N ASP A 170 -15.17 -4.43 34.09
CA ASP A 170 -14.66 -5.08 35.31
C ASP A 170 -13.97 -4.12 36.32
N ILE A 171 -14.35 -2.82 36.33
CA ILE A 171 -13.93 -1.83 37.36
C ILE A 171 -15.17 -1.26 38.06
#